data_AF-A0A1J3I1K5-F1
#
_entry.id   AF-A0A1J3I1K5-F1
#
_cell.length_a   1.000
_cell.length_b   1.000
_cell.length_c   1.000
_cell.angle_alpha   90.00
_cell.angle_beta   90.00
_cell.angle_gamma   90.00
#
_symmetry.space_group_name_H-M   'P 1'
#
loop_
_entity.id
_entity.type
_entity.pdbx_description
1 polymer ?
#
loop_
_entity_poly.entity_id
_entity_poly.type
_entity_poly.pdbx_seq_one_letter_code
_entity_poly.pdbx_strand_id
1 'polypeptide(L)' 'CQAMNFFAALLLLLMPEENAFWSLIGIIDDYFSDYYSEEMIESQVDQRVLEELVRERFPKLVHHLDYIGVQVVWVTG' A
#
# COMPACT_ATOMS: atom_id res chain seq x y z
N CYS A 1 11.23 5.33 -1.01
CA CYS A 1 10.21 4.40 -1.55
C CYS A 1 9.36 5.11 -2.61
N GLN A 2 8.95 4.46 -3.71
CA GLN A 2 8.29 5.14 -4.85
C GLN A 2 6.88 5.68 -4.53
N ALA A 3 6.15 5.05 -3.61
CA ALA A 3 4.79 5.45 -3.25
C ALA A 3 4.70 6.85 -2.59
N MET A 4 5.74 7.27 -1.86
CA MET A 4 5.79 8.58 -1.19
C MET A 4 5.70 9.76 -2.17
N ASN A 5 6.16 9.57 -3.41
CA ASN A 5 6.15 10.63 -4.42
C ASN A 5 4.73 11.07 -4.77
N PHE A 6 3.75 10.16 -4.71
CA PHE A 6 2.35 10.50 -4.95
C PHE A 6 1.78 11.37 -3.83
N PHE A 7 2.07 11.04 -2.57
CA PHE A 7 1.68 11.88 -1.43
C PHE A 7 2.33 13.26 -1.51
N ALA A 8 3.64 13.33 -1.76
CA ALA A 8 4.35 14.58 -1.92
C ALA A 8 3.75 15.46 -3.03
N ALA A 9 3.51 14.88 -4.21
CA ALA A 9 2.92 15.61 -5.34
C ALA A 9 1.50 16.11 -5.02
N LEU A 10 0.65 15.27 -4.40
CA LEU A 10 -0.70 15.67 -4.01
C LEU A 10 -0.68 16.80 -2.98
N LEU A 11 0.18 16.71 -1.96
CA LEU A 11 0.31 17.74 -0.94
C LEU A 11 0.82 19.06 -1.54
N LEU A 12 1.80 19.02 -2.43
CA LEU A 12 2.32 20.20 -3.13
C LEU A 12 1.28 20.88 -4.02
N LEU A 13 0.28 20.15 -4.53
CA LEU A 13 -0.84 20.74 -5.25
C LEU A 13 -1.82 21.49 -4.33
N LEU A 14 -1.87 21.13 -3.04
CA LEU A 14 -2.87 21.61 -2.09
C LEU A 14 -2.34 22.67 -1.12
N MET A 15 -1.03 22.70 -0.86
CA MET A 15 -0.42 23.60 0.12
C MET A 15 1.02 23.99 -0.24
N PRO A 16 1.57 25.06 0.37
CA PRO A 16 2.97 25.45 0.19
C PRO A 16 3.95 24.33 0.56
N GLU A 17 5.13 24.35 -0.07
CA GLU A 17 6.17 23.33 0.06
C GLU A 17 6.49 22.94 1.51
N GLU A 18 6.71 23.92 2.38
CA GLU A 18 7.03 23.67 3.80
C GLU A 18 5.91 22.91 4.51
N ASN A 19 4.66 23.32 4.30
CA ASN A 19 3.51 22.63 4.89
C ASN A 19 3.34 21.22 4.30
N ALA A 20 3.60 21.05 3.01
CA ALA A 20 3.53 19.76 2.34
C ALA A 20 4.58 18.80 2.89
N PHE A 21 5.79 19.28 3.13
CA PHE A 21 6.88 18.51 3.73
C PHE A 21 6.52 18.03 5.14
N TRP A 22 6.10 18.93 6.03
CA TRP A 22 5.74 18.55 7.40
C TRP A 22 4.50 17.66 7.47
N SER A 23 3.53 17.88 6.57
CA SER A 23 2.35 17.01 6.47
C SER A 23 2.75 15.61 6.00
N LEU A 24 3.67 15.51 5.03
CA LEU A 24 4.17 14.21 4.57
C LEU A 24 4.88 13.47 5.70
N ILE A 25 5.76 14.13 6.46
CA ILE A 25 6.43 13.53 7.61
C ILE A 25 5.40 13.03 8.62
N GLY A 26 4.44 13.87 9.02
CA GLY A 26 3.40 13.45 9.97
C GLY A 26 2.59 12.26 9.46
N ILE A 27 2.24 12.23 8.17
CA ILE A 27 1.54 11.08 7.58
C ILE A 27 2.38 9.79 7.69
N ILE A 28 3.66 9.86 7.32
CA ILE A 28 4.54 8.70 7.32
C ILE A 28 4.78 8.20 8.74
N ASP A 29 5.11 9.09 9.67
CA ASP A 29 5.46 8.70 11.04
C ASP A 29 4.22 8.27 11.85
N ASP A 30 3.09 8.96 11.71
CA ASP A 30 1.91 8.69 12.55
C ASP A 30 1.02 7.55 12.01
N TYR A 31 0.95 7.37 10.68
CA TYR A 31 0.04 6.39 10.05
C TYR A 31 0.76 5.23 9.36
N PHE A 32 2.01 5.42 8.92
CA PHE A 32 2.78 4.45 8.17
C PHE A 32 4.13 4.13 8.82
N SER A 33 4.19 4.18 10.16
CA SER A 33 5.39 3.81 10.92
C SER A 33 5.90 2.45 10.45
N ASP A 34 7.19 2.36 10.17
CA ASP A 34 7.90 1.15 9.70
C ASP A 34 7.41 0.54 8.37
N TYR A 35 6.35 1.09 7.77
CA TYR A 35 5.76 0.63 6.52
C TYR A 35 6.72 0.75 5.33
N TYR A 36 7.52 1.81 5.34
CA TYR A 36 8.51 2.10 4.31
C TYR A 36 9.95 1.81 4.76
N SER A 37 10.12 0.93 5.75
CA SER A 37 11.42 0.37 6.13
C SER A 37 12.10 -0.36 4.95
N GLU A 38 13.40 -0.62 5.04
CA GLU A 38 14.14 -1.33 3.99
C GLU A 38 13.58 -2.74 3.75
N GLU A 39 13.13 -3.41 4.82
CA GLU A 39 12.54 -4.76 4.76
C GLU A 39 11.04 -4.74 4.42
N MET A 40 10.38 -3.58 4.54
CA MET A 40 8.95 -3.39 4.25
C MET A 40 8.05 -4.43 4.95
N ILE A 41 8.40 -4.85 6.17
CA ILE A 41 7.71 -5.93 6.87
C ILE A 41 6.22 -5.62 7.06
N GLU A 42 5.88 -4.43 7.57
CA GLU A 42 4.48 -4.04 7.79
C GLU A 42 3.67 -4.04 6.48
N SER A 43 4.28 -3.59 5.38
CA SER A 43 3.63 -3.65 4.06
C SER A 43 3.37 -5.08 3.59
N GLN A 44 4.32 -5.99 3.80
CA GLN A 44 4.13 -7.42 3.49
C GLN A 44 3.06 -8.08 4.37
N VAL A 45 2.92 -7.66 5.62
CA VAL A 45 1.86 -8.13 6.53
C VAL A 45 0.50 -7.72 5.97
N ASP A 46 0.31 -6.45 5.63
CA ASP A 46 -0.94 -5.96 5.06
C ASP A 46 -1.29 -6.65 3.73
N GLN A 47 -0.30 -6.88 2.86
CA GLN A 47 -0.49 -7.62 1.61
C GLN A 47 -1.02 -9.05 1.86
N ARG A 48 -0.50 -9.74 2.88
CA ARG A 48 -0.97 -11.09 3.26
C ARG A 48 -2.38 -11.06 3.83
N VAL A 49 -2.68 -10.11 4.70
CA VAL A 49 -4.03 -9.94 5.26
C VAL A 49 -5.03 -9.68 4.12
N LEU A 50 -4.68 -8.83 3.16
CA LEU A 50 -5.52 -8.58 1.99
C LEU A 50 -5.70 -9.84 1.12
N GLU A 51 -4.64 -10.62 0.90
CA GLU A 51 -4.74 -11.91 0.20
C GLU A 51 -5.73 -12.86 0.87
N GLU A 52 -5.62 -13.02 2.20
CA GLU A 52 -6.54 -13.87 2.97
C GLU A 52 -7.99 -13.37 2.85
N LEU A 53 -8.21 -12.06 3.01
CA LEU A 53 -9.53 -11.45 2.86
C LEU A 53 -10.10 -11.67 1.44
N VAL A 54 -9.28 -11.58 0.39
CA VAL A 54 -9.72 -11.82 -0.98
C VAL A 54 -10.13 -13.28 -1.18
N ARG A 55 -9.37 -14.22 -0.62
CA ARG A 55 -9.71 -15.65 -0.65
C ARG A 55 -11.01 -15.96 0.08
N GLU A 56 -11.24 -15.35 1.23
CA GLU A 56 -12.46 -15.55 2.01
C GLU A 56 -13.70 -14.88 1.40
N ARG A 57 -13.55 -13.63 0.96
CA ARG A 57 -14.69 -12.79 0.55
C ARG A 57 -15.02 -12.91 -0.93
N PHE A 58 -14.03 -13.24 -1.77
CA PHE A 58 -14.19 -13.32 -3.23
C PHE A 58 -13.67 -14.65 -3.80
N PRO A 59 -14.16 -15.81 -3.33
CA PRO A 59 -13.65 -17.11 -3.78
C PRO A 59 -13.83 -17.33 -5.29
N LYS A 60 -14.89 -16.77 -5.90
CA LYS A 60 -15.08 -16.83 -7.37
C LYS A 60 -13.97 -16.11 -8.14
N LEU A 61 -13.51 -14.97 -7.61
CA LEU A 61 -12.41 -14.22 -8.22
C LEU A 61 -11.12 -15.03 -8.09
N VAL A 62 -10.83 -15.57 -6.90
CA VAL A 62 -9.65 -16.41 -6.67
C VAL A 62 -9.62 -17.61 -7.61
N HIS A 63 -10.72 -18.35 -7.73
CA HIS A 63 -10.80 -19.47 -8.67
C HIS A 63 -10.58 -19.06 -10.12
N HIS A 64 -11.06 -17.87 -10.52
CA HIS A 64 -10.83 -17.37 -11.86
C HIS A 64 -9.37 -17.00 -12.09
N LEU A 65 -8.73 -16.32 -11.12
CA LEU A 65 -7.31 -15.97 -11.16
C LEU A 65 -6.44 -17.23 -11.24
N ASP A 66 -6.72 -18.23 -10.41
CA ASP A 66 -6.02 -19.52 -10.43
C ASP A 66 -6.20 -20.23 -11.78
N TYR A 67 -7.40 -20.20 -12.36
CA TYR A 67 -7.70 -20.80 -13.66
C TYR A 67 -6.89 -20.18 -14.81
N ILE A 68 -6.66 -18.87 -14.77
CA ILE A 68 -5.84 -18.16 -15.77
C ILE A 68 -4.35 -18.12 -15.42
N GLY A 69 -3.93 -18.78 -14.32
CA GLY A 69 -2.54 -18.85 -13.88
C GLY A 69 -2.00 -17.58 -13.21
N VAL A 70 -2.90 -16.72 -12.70
CA VAL A 70 -2.55 -15.49 -11.97
C VAL A 70 -2.64 -15.74 -10.48
N GLN A 71 -1.57 -15.48 -9.73
CA GLN A 71 -1.58 -15.62 -8.28
C GLN A 71 -2.28 -14.43 -7.63
N VAL A 72 -3.11 -14.69 -6.61
CA VAL A 72 -3.82 -13.65 -5.85
C VAL A 72 -2.84 -12.63 -5.25
N VAL A 73 -1.68 -13.07 -4.80
CA VAL A 73 -0.64 -12.19 -4.23
C VAL A 73 -0.14 -11.10 -5.19
N TRP A 74 -0.24 -11.31 -6.51
CA TRP A 74 0.17 -10.32 -7.51
C TRP A 74 -0.82 -9.18 -7.68
N VAL A 75 -2.07 -9.37 -7.27
CA VAL A 75 -3.12 -8.34 -7.32
C VAL A 75 -3.35 -7.67 -5.97
N THR A 76 -2.83 -8.27 -4.88
CA THR A 76 -2.94 -7.72 -3.53
C THR A 76 -1.68 -7.00 -3.05
N GLY A 77 -0.61 -6.96 -3.86
CA GLY A 77 0.65 -6.25 -3.59
C GLY A 77 0.91 -5.08 -4.53
#